data_AF-A0A5B8TGG3-F1
#
_entry.id   AF-A0A5B8TGG3-F1
#
_cell.length_a   1.000
_cell.length_b   1.000
_cell.length_c   1.000
_cell.angle_alpha   90.00
_cell.angle_beta   90.00
_cell.angle_gamma   90.00
#
_symmetry.space_group_name_H-M   'P 1'
#
loop_
_entity.id
_entity.type
_entity.pdbx_description
1 polymer ?
#
loop_
_entity_poly.entity_id
_entity_poly.type
_entity_poly.pdbx_seq_one_letter_code
_entity_poly.pdbx_strand_id
1 'polypeptide(L)'
;MKVNQMVQQNEQLRQQLTAVNRRYYENILLYMRGHSWMKRDRDVEATLLDILNDMIAAQENGQNAADYFGKEPQQIVRDILKVLPNDFLASIKLVGYMLLVYSSYYLLPLMIDVDRAFDVGNILIMGSITIVIVIVWILMASTLIYQVQTWLTIFVHGLIVVATITVVVLSAFLETNLKVHLTGYSGIGVIVLLLLLVTGILIHEKGSIVYFPVYLMVIVQALLGIMVRLPLPWLHNFLTQQVDAKLFSLGLTVVAGSIGVGAIFWNKWCKKV
;
A
#
# COMPACT_ATOMS: atom_id res chain seq x y z
N MET A 1 -2.84 2.54 25.04
CA MET A 1 -2.52 1.33 24.24
C MET A 1 -1.95 1.75 22.89
N LYS A 2 -0.94 1.05 22.36
CA LYS A 2 -0.41 1.28 21.00
C LYS A 2 -1.33 0.62 19.97
N VAL A 3 -1.41 1.16 18.74
CA VAL A 3 -2.25 0.63 17.63
C VAL A 3 -2.05 -0.88 17.43
N ASN A 4 -0.80 -1.35 17.34
CA ASN A 4 -0.51 -2.78 17.17
C ASN A 4 -1.04 -3.67 18.31
N GLN A 5 -1.10 -3.16 19.55
CA GLN A 5 -1.68 -3.88 20.67
C GLN A 5 -3.20 -3.97 20.53
N MET A 6 -3.84 -2.91 20.03
CA MET A 6 -5.28 -2.91 19.77
C MET A 6 -5.65 -3.92 18.70
N VAL A 7 -4.89 -3.95 17.59
CA VAL A 7 -5.08 -4.93 16.52
C VAL A 7 -4.94 -6.36 17.05
N GLN A 8 -3.93 -6.63 17.87
CA GLN A 8 -3.73 -7.94 18.51
C GLN A 8 -4.86 -8.31 19.47
N GLN A 9 -5.30 -7.36 20.30
CA GLN A 9 -6.43 -7.56 21.20
C GLN A 9 -7.72 -7.83 20.41
N ASN A 10 -7.91 -7.13 19.29
CA ASN A 10 -9.05 -7.31 18.40
C ASN A 10 -9.11 -8.75 17.87
N GLU A 11 -7.97 -9.26 17.41
CA GLU A 11 -7.85 -10.66 16.95
C GLU A 11 -8.18 -11.68 18.03
N GLN A 12 -7.74 -11.43 19.27
CA GLN A 12 -8.02 -12.33 20.39
C GLN A 12 -9.51 -12.29 20.79
N LEU A 13 -10.09 -11.10 20.93
CA LEU A 13 -11.49 -10.93 21.32
C LEU A 13 -12.45 -11.44 20.24
N ARG A 14 -12.13 -11.25 18.95
CA ARG A 14 -12.99 -11.71 17.85
C ARG A 14 -13.19 -13.23 17.84
N GLN A 15 -12.23 -14.00 18.35
CA GLN A 15 -12.34 -15.46 18.46
C GLN A 15 -13.44 -15.90 19.45
N GLN A 16 -13.89 -15.02 20.34
CA GLN A 16 -14.95 -15.29 21.32
C GLN A 16 -16.35 -15.11 20.73
N LEU A 17 -16.47 -14.50 19.55
CA LEU A 17 -17.75 -14.33 18.87
C LEU A 17 -18.22 -15.65 18.24
N THR A 18 -19.54 -15.86 18.27
CA THR A 18 -20.22 -16.86 17.44
C THR A 18 -19.97 -16.60 15.96
N ALA A 19 -20.09 -17.63 15.11
CA ALA A 19 -19.82 -17.50 13.67
C ALA A 19 -20.63 -16.37 13.00
N VAL A 20 -21.89 -16.17 13.41
CA VAL A 20 -22.77 -15.12 12.88
C VAL A 20 -22.29 -13.73 13.30
N ASN A 21 -22.07 -13.50 14.60
CA ASN A 21 -21.59 -12.22 15.12
C ASN A 21 -20.19 -11.90 14.60
N ARG A 22 -19.33 -12.91 14.51
CA ARG A 22 -18.00 -12.79 13.94
C ARG A 22 -18.06 -12.29 12.50
N ARG A 23 -18.90 -12.90 11.64
CA ARG A 23 -19.07 -12.47 10.26
C ARG A 23 -19.57 -11.02 10.16
N TYR A 24 -20.51 -10.66 11.01
CA TYR A 24 -21.03 -9.29 11.09
C TYR A 24 -19.95 -8.29 11.50
N TYR A 25 -19.16 -8.61 12.52
CA TYR A 25 -18.04 -7.78 12.98
C TYR A 25 -16.91 -7.67 11.93
N GLU A 26 -16.57 -8.77 11.27
CA GLU A 26 -15.58 -8.82 10.18
C GLU A 26 -15.93 -7.86 9.04
N ASN A 27 -17.22 -7.70 8.76
CA ASN A 27 -17.70 -6.73 7.78
C ASN A 27 -17.54 -5.28 8.27
N ILE A 28 -17.81 -4.99 9.55
CA ILE A 28 -17.52 -3.69 10.16
C ILE A 28 -16.02 -3.40 10.05
N LEU A 29 -15.19 -4.37 10.43
CA LEU A 29 -13.74 -4.26 10.44
C LEU A 29 -13.19 -3.92 9.05
N LEU A 30 -13.59 -4.67 8.03
CA LEU A 30 -13.16 -4.46 6.65
C LEU A 30 -13.58 -3.08 6.12
N TYR A 31 -14.84 -2.72 6.31
CA TYR A 31 -15.39 -1.48 5.77
C TYR A 31 -14.87 -0.24 6.51
N MET A 32 -14.75 -0.31 7.85
CA MET A 32 -14.23 0.78 8.68
C MET A 32 -12.80 1.11 8.34
N ARG A 33 -11.92 0.12 8.36
CA ARG A 33 -10.53 0.36 7.97
C ARG A 33 -10.53 0.93 6.54
N GLY A 34 -11.37 0.42 5.62
CA GLY A 34 -11.28 0.73 4.18
C GLY A 34 -11.55 2.20 3.87
N HIS A 35 -12.39 2.79 4.70
CA HIS A 35 -12.88 4.16 4.56
C HIS A 35 -12.28 5.12 5.59
N SER A 36 -11.35 4.66 6.45
CA SER A 36 -10.75 5.47 7.51
C SER A 36 -9.36 6.02 7.18
N TRP A 37 -8.97 6.05 5.91
CA TRP A 37 -7.62 6.47 5.48
C TRP A 37 -7.27 7.94 5.80
N MET A 38 -8.28 8.77 6.06
CA MET A 38 -8.12 10.15 6.55
C MET A 38 -8.21 10.27 8.08
N LYS A 39 -8.43 9.17 8.80
CA LYS A 39 -8.64 9.15 10.25
C LYS A 39 -7.37 8.70 10.97
N ARG A 40 -7.31 8.93 12.28
CA ARG A 40 -6.22 8.42 13.12
C ARG A 40 -6.40 6.92 13.34
N ASP A 41 -5.40 6.13 12.98
CA ASP A 41 -5.38 4.68 13.24
C ASP A 41 -5.72 4.33 14.69
N ARG A 42 -5.24 5.16 15.64
CA ARG A 42 -5.52 4.96 17.07
C ARG A 42 -7.01 5.06 17.40
N ASP A 43 -7.69 6.06 16.85
CA ASP A 43 -9.11 6.28 17.13
C ASP A 43 -9.95 5.20 16.44
N VAL A 44 -9.59 4.84 15.21
CA VAL A 44 -10.23 3.77 14.43
C VAL A 44 -10.15 2.44 15.17
N GLU A 45 -8.95 2.01 15.58
CA GLU A 45 -8.78 0.73 16.28
C GLU A 45 -9.39 0.73 17.68
N ALA A 46 -9.44 1.89 18.37
CA ALA A 46 -10.15 2.01 19.63
C ALA A 46 -11.67 1.82 19.44
N THR A 47 -12.27 2.51 18.47
CA THR A 47 -13.69 2.36 18.17
C THR A 47 -14.04 0.94 17.71
N LEU A 48 -13.17 0.28 16.94
CA LEU A 48 -13.35 -1.14 16.58
C LEU A 48 -13.37 -2.06 17.81
N LEU A 49 -12.51 -1.81 18.80
CA LEU A 49 -12.53 -2.56 20.07
C LEU A 49 -13.79 -2.28 20.87
N ASP A 50 -14.26 -1.03 20.92
CA ASP A 50 -15.48 -0.68 21.63
C ASP A 50 -16.68 -1.44 21.04
N ILE A 51 -16.86 -1.40 19.71
CA ILE A 51 -17.91 -2.18 19.01
C ILE A 51 -17.78 -3.68 19.29
N LEU A 52 -16.55 -4.21 19.30
CA LEU A 52 -16.31 -5.63 19.54
C LEU A 52 -16.71 -6.03 20.98
N ASN A 53 -16.38 -5.20 21.97
CA ASN A 53 -16.77 -5.45 23.36
C ASN A 53 -18.29 -5.37 23.55
N ASP A 54 -18.95 -4.37 22.95
CA ASP A 54 -20.42 -4.25 22.99
C ASP A 54 -21.07 -5.49 22.37
N MET A 55 -20.51 -6.02 21.29
CA MET A 55 -20.99 -7.22 20.64
C MET A 55 -20.81 -8.50 21.48
N ILE A 56 -19.68 -8.62 22.18
CA ILE A 56 -19.43 -9.72 23.11
C ILE A 56 -20.43 -9.66 24.27
N ALA A 57 -20.65 -8.48 24.85
CA ALA A 57 -21.64 -8.30 25.91
C ALA A 57 -23.07 -8.60 25.45
N ALA A 58 -23.47 -8.16 24.25
CA ALA A 58 -24.77 -8.50 23.68
C ALA A 58 -24.93 -10.01 23.48
N GLN A 59 -23.87 -10.67 22.98
CA GLN A 59 -23.83 -12.12 22.80
C GLN A 59 -23.96 -12.89 24.11
N GLU A 60 -23.28 -12.45 25.17
CA GLU A 60 -23.38 -13.04 26.52
C GLU A 60 -24.81 -12.93 27.08
N ASN A 61 -25.55 -11.88 26.69
CA ASN A 61 -26.96 -11.71 27.02
C ASN A 61 -27.92 -12.43 26.04
N GLY A 62 -27.40 -13.29 25.16
CA GLY A 62 -28.19 -14.08 24.21
C GLY A 62 -28.73 -13.30 23.00
N GLN A 63 -28.25 -12.08 22.76
CA GLN A 63 -28.61 -11.27 21.60
C GLN A 63 -27.54 -11.40 20.49
N ASN A 64 -27.98 -11.54 19.24
CA ASN A 64 -27.05 -11.46 18.12
C ASN A 64 -26.74 -10.00 17.76
N ALA A 65 -25.61 -9.79 17.07
CA ALA A 65 -25.10 -8.46 16.73
C ALA A 65 -26.04 -7.67 15.81
N ALA A 66 -26.67 -8.34 14.84
CA ALA A 66 -27.57 -7.69 13.89
C ALA A 66 -28.80 -7.11 14.60
N ASP A 67 -29.35 -7.85 15.58
CA ASP A 67 -30.48 -7.42 16.38
C ASP A 67 -30.09 -6.31 17.38
N TYR A 68 -28.93 -6.45 18.03
CA TYR A 68 -28.44 -5.45 18.99
C TYR A 68 -28.17 -4.09 18.34
N PHE A 69 -27.47 -4.07 17.21
CA PHE A 69 -27.14 -2.82 16.52
C PHE A 69 -28.27 -2.33 15.61
N GLY A 70 -29.19 -3.20 15.20
CA GLY A 70 -30.36 -2.87 14.38
C GLY A 70 -30.04 -2.22 13.03
N LYS A 71 -28.80 -2.34 12.56
CA LYS A 71 -28.28 -1.66 11.37
C LYS A 71 -27.41 -2.62 10.57
N GLU A 72 -27.27 -2.35 9.29
CA GLU A 72 -26.25 -3.00 8.47
C GLU A 72 -24.84 -2.52 8.89
N PRO A 73 -23.80 -3.40 8.87
CA PRO A 73 -22.42 -3.05 9.20
C PRO A 73 -21.93 -1.75 8.55
N GLN A 74 -22.24 -1.56 7.26
CA GLN A 74 -21.83 -0.36 6.53
C GLN A 74 -22.47 0.92 7.06
N GLN A 75 -23.72 0.84 7.50
CA GLN A 75 -24.43 1.99 8.03
C GLN A 75 -23.82 2.43 9.37
N ILE A 76 -23.49 1.47 10.24
CA ILE A 76 -22.77 1.73 11.50
C ILE A 76 -21.46 2.45 11.21
N VAL A 77 -20.66 1.88 10.32
CA VAL A 77 -19.36 2.47 9.98
C VAL A 77 -19.50 3.86 9.37
N ARG A 78 -20.46 4.08 8.45
CA ARG A 78 -20.69 5.41 7.86
C ARG A 78 -21.06 6.44 8.93
N ASP A 79 -21.89 6.06 9.89
CA ASP A 79 -22.28 6.95 10.99
C ASP A 79 -21.06 7.28 11.88
N ILE A 80 -20.22 6.28 12.18
CA ILE A 80 -19.00 6.47 12.96
C ILE A 80 -17.97 7.33 12.22
N LEU A 81 -17.74 7.10 10.93
CA LEU A 81 -16.75 7.86 10.15
C LEU A 81 -17.13 9.34 9.99
N LYS A 82 -18.42 9.70 10.10
CA LYS A 82 -18.86 11.10 10.13
C LYS A 82 -18.43 11.82 11.40
N VAL A 83 -18.39 11.11 12.53
CA VAL A 83 -18.08 11.71 13.84
C VAL A 83 -16.60 11.60 14.21
N LEU A 84 -15.88 10.60 13.69
CA LEU A 84 -14.44 10.46 13.92
C LEU A 84 -13.66 11.67 13.37
N PRO A 85 -12.71 12.25 14.13
CA PRO A 85 -11.92 13.38 13.66
C PRO A 85 -11.01 12.97 12.50
N ASN A 86 -10.86 13.87 11.53
CA ASN A 86 -9.85 13.72 10.48
C ASN A 86 -8.46 14.03 11.03
N ASP A 87 -7.45 13.36 10.49
CA ASP A 87 -6.04 13.65 10.72
C ASP A 87 -5.31 13.84 9.40
N PHE A 88 -4.93 15.10 9.17
CA PHE A 88 -4.21 15.51 7.98
C PHE A 88 -2.80 14.90 7.91
N LEU A 89 -2.12 14.72 9.05
CA LEU A 89 -0.79 14.10 9.10
C LEU A 89 -0.88 12.61 8.77
N ALA A 90 -1.93 11.92 9.22
CA ALA A 90 -2.18 10.54 8.83
C ALA A 90 -2.37 10.42 7.30
N SER A 91 -3.12 11.34 6.72
CA SER A 91 -3.35 11.40 5.27
C SER A 91 -2.04 11.66 4.49
N ILE A 92 -1.24 12.63 4.92
CA ILE A 92 0.08 12.92 4.32
C ILE A 92 1.00 11.70 4.42
N LYS A 93 1.03 11.03 5.58
CA LYS A 93 1.88 9.86 5.80
C LYS A 93 1.52 8.74 4.82
N LEU A 94 0.24 8.47 4.61
CA LEU A 94 -0.23 7.47 3.66
C LEU A 94 0.14 7.85 2.21
N VAL A 95 -0.14 9.08 1.80
CA VAL A 95 0.20 9.58 0.47
C VAL A 95 1.72 9.54 0.23
N GLY A 96 2.50 9.93 1.24
CA GLY A 96 3.96 9.87 1.21
C GLY A 96 4.48 8.44 1.04
N TYR A 97 3.88 7.46 1.72
CA TYR A 97 4.22 6.05 1.51
C TYR A 97 3.87 5.56 0.11
N MET A 98 2.69 5.92 -0.41
CA MET A 98 2.30 5.53 -1.78
C MET A 98 3.23 6.17 -2.82
N LEU A 99 3.57 7.45 -2.67
CA LEU A 99 4.54 8.14 -3.52
C LEU A 99 5.93 7.52 -3.42
N LEU A 100 6.37 7.13 -2.24
CA LEU A 100 7.67 6.47 -2.06
C LEU A 100 7.71 5.13 -2.81
N VAL A 101 6.65 4.32 -2.67
CA VAL A 101 6.52 3.04 -3.40
C VAL A 101 6.53 3.27 -4.91
N TYR A 102 5.75 4.25 -5.40
CA TYR A 102 5.74 4.61 -6.82
C TYR A 102 7.10 5.13 -7.30
N SER A 103 7.77 5.95 -6.52
CA SER A 103 9.09 6.49 -6.84
C SER A 103 10.14 5.39 -6.94
N SER A 104 10.12 4.41 -6.01
CA SER A 104 11.00 3.24 -6.11
C SER A 104 10.78 2.39 -7.37
N TYR A 105 9.56 2.38 -7.92
CA TYR A 105 9.30 1.80 -9.25
C TYR A 105 9.95 2.66 -10.35
N TYR A 106 9.70 3.98 -10.34
CA TYR A 106 10.11 4.89 -11.42
C TYR A 106 11.64 5.08 -11.50
N LEU A 107 12.34 4.93 -10.37
CA LEU A 107 13.78 5.08 -10.29
C LEU A 107 14.57 3.98 -11.02
N LEU A 108 13.95 2.85 -11.35
CA LEU A 108 14.60 1.69 -11.97
C LEU A 108 15.41 2.02 -13.24
N PRO A 109 14.83 2.69 -14.26
CA PRO A 109 15.55 2.98 -15.50
C PRO A 109 16.67 4.02 -15.31
N LEU A 110 16.56 4.89 -14.30
CA LEU A 110 17.56 5.92 -13.95
C LEU A 110 18.81 5.34 -13.25
N MET A 111 18.74 4.08 -12.80
CA MET A 111 19.89 3.40 -12.22
C MET A 111 20.80 2.79 -13.27
N ILE A 112 20.27 2.53 -14.46
CA ILE A 112 20.96 1.84 -15.54
C ILE A 112 21.50 2.84 -16.57
N ASP A 113 20.76 3.93 -16.80
CA ASP A 113 21.16 5.03 -17.67
C ASP A 113 21.59 6.25 -16.83
N VAL A 114 22.90 6.42 -16.66
CA VAL A 114 23.50 7.46 -15.79
C VAL A 114 23.30 8.87 -16.34
N ASP A 115 23.13 9.00 -17.66
CA ASP A 115 22.97 10.29 -18.34
C ASP A 115 21.49 10.73 -18.40
N ARG A 116 20.56 9.81 -18.11
CA ARG A 116 19.14 10.13 -18.05
C ARG A 116 18.81 11.07 -16.89
N ALA A 117 18.18 12.19 -17.22
CA ALA A 117 17.70 13.13 -16.22
C ALA A 117 16.53 12.52 -15.41
N PHE A 118 16.53 12.77 -14.10
CA PHE A 118 15.47 12.39 -13.17
C PHE A 118 14.27 13.32 -13.34
N ASP A 119 13.25 12.83 -14.04
CA ASP A 119 12.01 13.58 -14.29
C ASP A 119 11.09 13.55 -13.08
N VAL A 120 11.29 14.52 -12.17
CA VAL A 120 10.51 14.69 -10.96
C VAL A 120 9.05 15.02 -11.31
N GLY A 121 8.81 15.78 -12.38
CA GLY A 121 7.45 16.15 -12.79
C GLY A 121 6.62 14.94 -13.21
N ASN A 122 7.22 13.97 -13.90
CA ASN A 122 6.57 12.72 -14.24
C ASN A 122 6.16 11.94 -12.98
N ILE A 123 7.06 11.82 -11.99
CA ILE A 123 6.76 11.16 -10.72
C ILE A 123 5.59 11.82 -10.00
N LEU A 124 5.57 13.16 -9.94
CA LEU A 124 4.51 13.88 -9.27
C LEU A 124 3.17 13.67 -9.98
N ILE A 125 3.12 13.76 -11.31
CA ILE A 125 1.88 13.61 -12.08
C ILE A 125 1.40 12.15 -12.05
N MET A 126 2.23 11.21 -12.48
CA MET A 126 1.86 9.81 -12.64
C MET A 126 1.74 9.09 -11.29
N GLY A 127 2.54 9.48 -10.31
CA GLY A 127 2.40 9.04 -8.92
C GLY A 127 1.08 9.49 -8.32
N SER A 128 0.66 10.74 -8.55
CA SER A 128 -0.65 11.23 -8.08
C SER A 128 -1.81 10.47 -8.71
N ILE A 129 -1.76 10.20 -10.02
CA ILE A 129 -2.77 9.37 -10.71
C ILE A 129 -2.81 7.96 -10.12
N THR A 130 -1.65 7.37 -9.86
CA THR A 130 -1.55 6.03 -9.24
C THR A 130 -2.17 6.01 -7.84
N ILE A 131 -1.93 7.03 -7.02
CA ILE A 131 -2.53 7.15 -5.69
C ILE A 131 -4.05 7.17 -5.78
N VAL A 132 -4.62 7.96 -6.70
CA VAL A 132 -6.08 8.02 -6.89
C VAL A 132 -6.61 6.63 -7.27
N ILE A 133 -5.96 5.94 -8.20
CA ILE A 133 -6.34 4.56 -8.60
C ILE A 133 -6.30 3.62 -7.39
N VAL A 134 -5.25 3.67 -6.56
CA VAL A 134 -5.12 2.81 -5.37
C VAL A 134 -6.18 3.12 -4.33
N ILE A 135 -6.49 4.39 -4.07
CA ILE A 135 -7.57 4.78 -3.13
C ILE A 135 -8.92 4.28 -3.65
N VAL A 136 -9.24 4.50 -4.92
CA VAL A 136 -10.48 4.00 -5.54
C VAL A 136 -10.55 2.47 -5.42
N TRP A 137 -9.44 1.78 -5.67
CA TRP A 137 -9.37 0.33 -5.53
C TRP A 137 -9.65 -0.14 -4.10
N ILE A 138 -9.07 0.50 -3.09
CA ILE A 138 -9.31 0.17 -1.66
C ILE A 138 -10.79 0.35 -1.30
N LEU A 139 -11.38 1.48 -1.70
CA LEU A 139 -12.79 1.77 -1.44
C LEU A 139 -13.68 0.72 -2.11
N MET A 140 -13.45 0.43 -3.40
CA MET A 140 -14.20 -0.58 -4.14
C MET A 140 -14.02 -1.98 -3.57
N ALA A 141 -12.81 -2.40 -3.24
CA ALA A 141 -12.53 -3.72 -2.66
C ALA A 141 -13.29 -3.91 -1.34
N SER A 142 -13.27 -2.92 -0.46
CA SER A 142 -13.99 -2.99 0.82
C SER A 142 -15.53 -3.03 0.67
N THR A 143 -16.08 -2.45 -0.40
CA THR A 143 -17.52 -2.55 -0.72
C THR A 143 -17.91 -3.86 -1.42
N LEU A 144 -17.08 -4.36 -2.35
CA LEU A 144 -17.43 -5.49 -3.21
C LEU A 144 -17.18 -6.85 -2.52
N ILE A 145 -16.12 -6.95 -1.70
CA ILE A 145 -15.86 -8.14 -0.88
C ILE A 145 -17.02 -8.38 0.12
N TYR A 146 -17.61 -7.29 0.63
CA TYR A 146 -18.79 -7.35 1.50
C TYR A 146 -20.01 -7.95 0.77
N GLN A 147 -20.24 -7.56 -0.49
CA GLN A 147 -21.43 -7.97 -1.26
C GLN A 147 -21.32 -9.38 -1.89
N VAL A 148 -20.23 -10.13 -1.63
CA VAL A 148 -20.03 -11.55 -2.03
C VAL A 148 -20.06 -11.80 -3.55
N GLN A 149 -20.13 -10.75 -4.39
CA GLN A 149 -20.23 -10.89 -5.84
C GLN A 149 -18.86 -11.16 -6.46
N THR A 150 -18.47 -12.44 -6.51
CA THR A 150 -17.10 -12.88 -6.84
C THR A 150 -16.66 -12.48 -8.25
N TRP A 151 -17.51 -12.60 -9.26
CA TRP A 151 -17.13 -12.29 -10.65
C TRP A 151 -16.91 -10.79 -10.90
N LEU A 152 -17.84 -9.95 -10.44
CA LEU A 152 -17.72 -8.49 -10.56
C LEU A 152 -16.49 -7.99 -9.80
N THR A 153 -16.22 -8.57 -8.63
CA THR A 153 -15.01 -8.27 -7.86
C THR A 153 -13.76 -8.58 -8.67
N ILE A 154 -13.64 -9.79 -9.24
CA ILE A 154 -12.49 -10.17 -10.07
C ILE A 154 -12.35 -9.25 -11.28
N PHE A 155 -13.45 -8.95 -11.97
CA PHE A 155 -13.45 -8.07 -13.15
C PHE A 155 -12.95 -6.66 -12.82
N VAL A 156 -13.46 -6.05 -11.75
CA VAL A 156 -13.02 -4.72 -11.28
C VAL A 156 -11.55 -4.73 -10.89
N HIS A 157 -11.08 -5.78 -10.18
CA HIS A 157 -9.66 -5.93 -9.87
C HIS A 157 -8.81 -6.02 -11.14
N GLY A 158 -9.27 -6.75 -12.14
CA GLY A 158 -8.63 -6.81 -13.46
C GLY A 158 -8.52 -5.43 -14.11
N LEU A 159 -9.59 -4.65 -14.14
CA LEU A 159 -9.58 -3.29 -14.70
C LEU A 159 -8.59 -2.36 -13.98
N ILE A 160 -8.49 -2.45 -12.65
CA ILE A 160 -7.53 -1.65 -11.87
C ILE A 160 -6.09 -2.03 -12.18
N VAL A 161 -5.80 -3.32 -12.36
CA VAL A 161 -4.47 -3.79 -12.78
C VAL A 161 -4.15 -3.24 -14.17
N VAL A 162 -5.07 -3.33 -15.12
CA VAL A 162 -4.88 -2.76 -16.47
C VAL A 162 -4.67 -1.24 -16.41
N ALA A 163 -5.45 -0.51 -15.61
CA ALA A 163 -5.28 0.92 -15.42
C ALA A 163 -3.90 1.28 -14.86
N THR A 164 -3.43 0.51 -13.87
CA THR A 164 -2.09 0.70 -13.27
C THR A 164 -0.97 0.44 -14.28
N ILE A 165 -1.08 -0.63 -15.08
CA ILE A 165 -0.14 -0.92 -16.17
C ILE A 165 -0.18 0.20 -17.21
N THR A 166 -1.37 0.73 -17.53
CA THR A 166 -1.51 1.83 -18.48
C THR A 166 -0.81 3.10 -17.98
N VAL A 167 -0.94 3.44 -16.70
CA VAL A 167 -0.21 4.57 -16.08
C VAL A 167 1.30 4.34 -16.18
N VAL A 168 1.77 3.13 -15.89
CA VAL A 168 3.19 2.77 -16.06
C VAL A 168 3.66 2.97 -17.50
N VAL A 169 2.90 2.47 -18.48
CA VAL A 169 3.25 2.60 -19.90
C VAL A 169 3.24 4.07 -20.33
N LEU A 170 2.21 4.82 -19.98
CA LEU A 170 2.11 6.26 -20.26
C LEU A 170 3.25 7.06 -19.61
N SER A 171 3.74 6.63 -18.45
CA SER A 171 4.86 7.30 -17.78
C SER A 171 6.14 7.22 -18.59
N ALA A 172 6.30 6.22 -19.47
CA ALA A 172 7.45 6.14 -20.37
C ALA A 172 7.41 7.16 -21.51
N PHE A 173 6.23 7.68 -21.85
CA PHE A 173 6.03 8.66 -22.92
C PHE A 173 5.87 10.10 -22.40
N LEU A 174 5.58 10.27 -21.11
CA LEU A 174 5.45 11.58 -20.49
C LEU A 174 6.85 12.15 -20.18
N GLU A 175 7.20 13.26 -20.81
CA GLU A 175 8.37 14.05 -20.45
C GLU A 175 7.94 15.41 -19.92
N THR A 176 8.56 15.83 -18.82
CA THR A 176 8.30 17.14 -18.22
C THR A 176 9.55 18.01 -18.18
N ASN A 177 9.37 19.30 -17.90
CA ASN A 177 10.49 20.23 -17.76
C ASN A 177 11.15 20.16 -16.37
N LEU A 178 10.55 19.45 -15.40
CA LEU A 178 11.07 19.35 -14.04
C LEU A 178 12.03 18.16 -13.94
N LYS A 179 13.20 18.29 -14.57
CA LYS A 179 14.25 17.26 -14.64
C LYS A 179 15.46 17.65 -13.78
N VAL A 180 16.03 16.66 -13.07
CA VAL A 180 17.23 16.82 -12.24
C VAL A 180 18.29 15.81 -12.69
N HIS A 181 19.49 16.26 -13.03
CA HIS A 181 20.56 15.34 -13.39
C HIS A 181 21.26 14.82 -12.14
N LEU A 182 21.36 13.50 -12.00
CA LEU A 182 21.97 12.81 -10.86
C LEU A 182 23.26 12.10 -11.31
N THR A 183 24.32 12.88 -11.54
CA THR A 183 25.61 12.37 -12.04
C THR A 183 26.56 12.01 -10.90
N GLY A 184 27.35 10.94 -11.11
CA GLY A 184 28.41 10.51 -10.21
C GLY A 184 27.94 10.30 -8.76
N TYR A 185 28.63 10.95 -7.81
CA TYR A 185 28.38 10.81 -6.37
C TYR A 185 27.03 11.34 -5.90
N SER A 186 26.44 12.32 -6.59
CA SER A 186 25.13 12.87 -6.23
C SER A 186 24.01 11.83 -6.37
N GLY A 187 24.06 11.04 -7.44
CA GLY A 187 23.14 9.93 -7.66
C GLY A 187 23.31 8.82 -6.63
N ILE A 188 24.55 8.49 -6.27
CA ILE A 188 24.84 7.53 -5.18
C ILE A 188 24.23 8.01 -3.86
N GLY A 189 24.39 9.30 -3.53
CA GLY A 189 23.80 9.90 -2.33
C GLY A 189 22.28 9.75 -2.27
N VAL A 190 21.58 10.02 -3.38
CA VAL A 190 20.11 9.87 -3.48
C VAL A 190 19.68 8.41 -3.32
N ILE A 191 20.39 7.46 -3.96
CA ILE A 191 20.12 6.03 -3.83
C ILE A 191 20.23 5.57 -2.37
N VAL A 192 21.32 5.95 -1.70
CA VAL A 192 21.56 5.59 -0.30
C VAL A 192 20.50 6.21 0.60
N LEU A 193 20.13 7.48 0.37
CA LEU A 193 19.07 8.15 1.14
C LEU A 193 17.73 7.41 1.02
N LEU A 194 17.34 7.03 -0.19
CA LEU A 194 16.10 6.29 -0.44
C LEU A 194 16.13 4.91 0.20
N LEU A 195 17.25 4.19 0.09
CA LEU A 195 17.44 2.91 0.75
C LEU A 195 17.29 3.04 2.27
N LEU A 196 17.91 4.05 2.88
CA LEU A 196 17.78 4.32 4.32
C LEU A 196 16.33 4.65 4.73
N LEU A 197 15.62 5.45 3.92
CA LEU A 197 14.22 5.77 4.16
C LEU A 197 13.34 4.51 4.12
N VAL A 198 13.47 3.69 3.08
CA VAL A 198 12.71 2.43 2.95
C VAL A 198 13.06 1.47 4.09
N THR A 199 14.34 1.30 4.43
CA THR A 199 14.79 0.48 5.55
C THR A 199 14.22 0.97 6.88
N GLY A 200 14.23 2.29 7.13
CA GLY A 200 13.66 2.89 8.33
C GLY A 200 12.16 2.60 8.49
N ILE A 201 11.41 2.66 7.39
CA ILE A 201 9.98 2.33 7.36
C ILE A 201 9.76 0.86 7.71
N LEU A 202 10.55 -0.05 7.15
CA LEU A 202 10.44 -1.49 7.44
C LEU A 202 10.69 -1.81 8.91
N ILE A 203 11.73 -1.19 9.50
CA ILE A 203 12.05 -1.38 10.91
C ILE A 203 10.92 -0.83 11.79
N HIS A 204 10.39 0.35 11.45
CA HIS A 204 9.27 0.96 12.17
C HIS A 204 8.00 0.07 12.11
N GLU A 205 7.71 -0.49 10.94
CA GLU A 205 6.59 -1.41 10.72
C GLU A 205 6.91 -2.87 11.16
N LYS A 206 7.99 -3.06 11.94
CA LYS A 206 8.43 -4.34 12.53
C LYS A 206 8.63 -5.48 11.52
N GLY A 207 9.14 -5.19 10.33
CA GLY A 207 9.55 -6.22 9.38
C GLY A 207 8.41 -7.12 8.92
N SER A 208 7.19 -6.56 8.78
CA SER A 208 6.07 -7.31 8.20
C SER A 208 6.50 -7.91 6.85
N ILE A 209 6.41 -9.24 6.75
CA ILE A 209 6.86 -10.08 5.62
C ILE A 209 6.37 -9.59 4.25
N VAL A 210 5.28 -8.85 4.30
CA VAL A 210 4.60 -8.15 3.21
C VAL A 210 5.48 -7.14 2.49
N TYR A 211 6.29 -6.38 3.24
CA TYR A 211 7.11 -5.32 2.67
C TYR A 211 8.47 -5.84 2.23
N PHE A 212 8.79 -7.10 2.56
CA PHE A 212 10.05 -7.74 2.21
C PHE A 212 10.30 -7.83 0.69
N PRO A 213 9.33 -8.18 -0.18
CA PRO A 213 9.55 -8.19 -1.63
C PRO A 213 9.89 -6.80 -2.19
N VAL A 214 9.18 -5.76 -1.73
CA VAL A 214 9.45 -4.37 -2.13
C VAL A 214 10.84 -3.96 -1.64
N TYR A 215 11.22 -4.36 -0.43
CA TYR A 215 12.54 -4.07 0.11
C TYR A 215 13.67 -4.75 -0.67
N LEU A 216 13.52 -6.05 -0.93
CA LEU A 216 14.49 -6.84 -1.69
C LEU A 216 14.70 -6.22 -3.07
N MET A 217 13.61 -5.79 -3.69
CA MET A 217 13.63 -5.10 -4.96
C MET A 217 14.42 -3.78 -4.87
N VAL A 218 14.16 -2.93 -3.86
CA VAL A 218 14.89 -1.68 -3.64
C VAL A 218 16.38 -1.92 -3.36
N ILE A 219 16.75 -2.96 -2.61
CA ILE A 219 18.16 -3.32 -2.37
C ILE A 219 18.84 -3.70 -3.68
N VAL A 220 18.25 -4.63 -4.45
CA VAL A 220 18.83 -5.06 -5.74
C VAL A 220 19.03 -3.86 -6.66
N GLN A 221 18.04 -2.97 -6.71
CA GLN A 221 18.14 -1.71 -7.47
C GLN A 221 19.25 -0.79 -6.98
N ALA A 222 19.35 -0.60 -5.66
CA ALA A 222 20.36 0.26 -5.08
C ALA A 222 21.77 -0.26 -5.38
N LEU A 223 21.98 -1.57 -5.28
CA LEU A 223 23.26 -2.21 -5.62
C LEU A 223 23.62 -2.01 -7.10
N LEU A 224 22.67 -2.27 -8.01
CA LEU A 224 22.89 -2.05 -9.45
C LEU A 224 23.19 -0.58 -9.76
N GLY A 225 22.41 0.35 -9.19
CA GLY A 225 22.59 1.79 -9.41
C GLY A 225 23.92 2.33 -8.87
N ILE A 226 24.43 1.76 -7.79
CA ILE A 226 25.78 2.06 -7.27
C ILE A 226 26.83 1.47 -8.21
N MET A 227 26.70 0.21 -8.60
CA MET A 227 27.65 -0.50 -9.47
C MET A 227 27.89 0.22 -10.80
N VAL A 228 26.84 0.72 -11.45
CA VAL A 228 26.94 1.44 -12.74
C VAL A 228 27.64 2.80 -12.60
N ARG A 229 27.63 3.40 -11.41
CA ARG A 229 28.25 4.71 -11.12
C ARG A 229 29.69 4.61 -10.58
N LEU A 230 30.20 3.39 -10.36
CA LEU A 230 31.60 3.19 -10.03
C LEU A 230 32.47 3.39 -11.28
N PRO A 231 33.70 3.92 -11.14
CA PRO A 231 34.63 4.12 -12.25
C PRO A 231 35.27 2.79 -12.71
N LEU A 232 34.44 1.81 -13.07
CA LEU A 232 34.83 0.46 -13.50
C LEU A 232 34.28 0.19 -14.92
N PRO A 233 35.03 0.50 -16.00
CA PRO A 233 34.54 0.44 -17.37
C PRO A 233 34.05 -0.95 -17.82
N TRP A 234 34.70 -2.01 -17.33
CA TRP A 234 34.31 -3.40 -17.63
C TRP A 234 32.94 -3.74 -17.05
N LEU A 235 32.61 -3.20 -15.86
CA LEU A 235 31.35 -3.43 -15.17
C LEU A 235 30.22 -2.63 -15.83
N HIS A 236 30.49 -1.38 -16.20
CA HIS A 236 29.56 -0.54 -16.93
C HIS A 236 29.13 -1.21 -18.24
N ASN A 237 30.09 -1.63 -19.08
CA ASN A 237 29.81 -2.25 -20.38
C ASN A 237 29.07 -3.58 -20.24
N PHE A 238 29.39 -4.38 -19.22
CA PHE A 238 28.70 -5.65 -18.95
C PHE A 238 27.23 -5.43 -18.56
N LEU A 239 26.95 -4.46 -17.70
CA LEU A 239 25.60 -4.16 -17.20
C LEU A 239 24.71 -3.47 -18.26
N THR A 240 25.30 -2.70 -19.18
CA THR A 240 24.54 -1.96 -20.21
C THR A 240 24.34 -2.74 -21.52
N GLN A 241 25.19 -3.71 -21.87
CA GLN A 241 25.07 -4.49 -23.12
C GLN A 241 24.07 -5.67 -23.08
N GLN A 242 23.90 -6.35 -21.94
CA GLN A 242 23.18 -7.64 -21.92
C GLN A 242 21.70 -7.54 -21.53
N VAL A 243 21.28 -6.44 -20.92
CA VAL A 243 19.91 -6.29 -20.46
C VAL A 243 19.25 -5.23 -21.31
N ASP A 244 18.22 -5.61 -22.07
CA ASP A 244 17.22 -4.66 -22.55
C ASP A 244 16.48 -4.15 -21.31
N ALA A 245 17.16 -3.25 -20.59
CA ALA A 245 16.93 -2.87 -19.21
C ALA A 245 15.48 -2.48 -18.93
N LYS A 246 14.80 -1.98 -19.96
CA LYS A 246 13.39 -1.62 -19.98
C LYS A 246 12.48 -2.85 -19.83
N LEU A 247 12.70 -3.94 -20.56
CA LEU A 247 11.83 -5.14 -20.53
C LEU A 247 12.01 -5.96 -19.25
N PHE A 248 13.25 -6.15 -18.79
CA PHE A 248 13.53 -6.90 -17.56
C PHE A 248 13.03 -6.15 -16.31
N SER A 249 13.17 -4.82 -16.28
CA SER A 249 12.63 -3.99 -15.19
C SER A 249 11.11 -3.92 -15.20
N LEU A 250 10.45 -3.86 -16.37
CA LEU A 250 8.99 -3.89 -16.52
C LEU A 250 8.39 -5.23 -16.03
N GLY A 251 9.02 -6.36 -16.36
CA GLY A 251 8.58 -7.68 -15.93
C GLY A 251 8.68 -7.89 -14.41
N LEU A 252 9.80 -7.48 -13.80
CA LEU A 252 10.02 -7.63 -12.36
C LEU A 252 9.10 -6.71 -11.54
N THR A 253 8.79 -5.52 -12.06
CA THR A 253 7.93 -4.53 -11.39
C THR A 253 6.45 -4.84 -11.46
N VAL A 254 5.94 -5.33 -12.60
CA VAL A 254 4.53 -5.76 -12.70
C VAL A 254 4.27 -6.91 -11.72
N VAL A 255 5.21 -7.83 -11.58
CA VAL A 255 5.11 -8.95 -10.64
C VAL A 255 5.27 -8.49 -9.18
N ALA A 256 6.31 -7.71 -8.85
CA ALA A 256 6.56 -7.28 -7.47
C ALA A 256 5.56 -6.22 -6.95
N GLY A 257 5.09 -5.32 -7.81
CA GLY A 257 4.10 -4.29 -7.46
C GLY A 257 2.70 -4.88 -7.24
N SER A 258 2.28 -5.80 -8.10
CA SER A 258 1.00 -6.50 -7.96
C SER A 258 0.98 -7.41 -6.73
N ILE A 259 2.09 -8.11 -6.46
CA ILE A 259 2.24 -8.97 -5.27
C ILE A 259 2.40 -8.12 -4.01
N GLY A 260 3.15 -7.02 -4.04
CA GLY A 260 3.40 -6.16 -2.89
C GLY A 260 2.16 -5.39 -2.45
N VAL A 261 1.45 -4.71 -3.36
CA VAL A 261 0.21 -3.99 -3.04
C VAL A 261 -0.90 -4.97 -2.64
N GLY A 262 -1.01 -6.10 -3.36
CA GLY A 262 -1.93 -7.19 -3.01
C GLY A 262 -1.63 -7.81 -1.65
N ALA A 263 -0.35 -8.03 -1.29
CA ALA A 263 0.06 -8.58 0.01
C ALA A 263 -0.05 -7.57 1.16
N ILE A 264 0.19 -6.28 0.91
CA ILE A 264 -0.01 -5.19 1.90
C ILE A 264 -1.47 -5.09 2.27
N PHE A 265 -2.33 -5.08 1.26
CA PHE A 265 -3.76 -5.12 1.47
C PHE A 265 -4.15 -6.45 2.15
N TRP A 266 -3.80 -7.60 1.58
CA TRP A 266 -4.17 -8.90 2.12
C TRP A 266 -3.74 -9.12 3.57
N ASN A 267 -2.52 -8.75 3.97
CA ASN A 267 -2.00 -9.05 5.30
C ASN A 267 -2.37 -8.02 6.37
N LYS A 268 -2.48 -6.71 6.04
CA LYS A 268 -3.02 -5.72 6.99
C LYS A 268 -4.55 -5.79 7.10
N TRP A 269 -5.26 -6.31 6.08
CA TRP A 269 -6.69 -6.09 5.94
C TRP A 269 -7.57 -7.33 5.76
N CYS A 270 -7.05 -8.41 5.15
CA CYS A 270 -7.86 -9.63 4.90
C CYS A 270 -7.43 -10.84 5.74
N LYS A 271 -6.14 -11.00 6.07
CA LYS A 271 -5.62 -12.15 6.84
C LYS A 271 -5.89 -12.06 8.34
N LYS A 272 -6.33 -10.88 8.79
CA LYS A 272 -6.74 -10.57 10.16
C LYS A 272 -8.23 -10.25 10.24
N VAL A 273 -9.01 -10.63 9.23
CA VAL A 273 -10.47 -10.86 9.25
C VAL A 273 -10.63 -12.38 9.30
#